data_AF-A0A3A6D7D9-F1
#
_entry.id   AF-A0A3A6D7D9-F1
#
_cell.length_a   1.000
_cell.length_b   1.000
_cell.length_c   1.000
_cell.angle_alpha   90.00
_cell.angle_beta   90.00
_cell.angle_gamma   90.00
#
_symmetry.space_group_name_H-M   'P 1'
#
loop_
_entity.id
_entity.type
_entity.pdbx_description
1 polymer ?
#
loop_
_entity_poly.entity_id
_entity_poly.type
_entity_poly.pdbx_seq_one_letter_code
_entity_poly.pdbx_strand_id
1 'polypeptide(L)' 'MEQKKKKIPVGLSNYQEMKTEKYYVVDKSLMIKEFLDSGAKVTLITRPRRFHRNSVDTFGIRQEAR' A
#
# COMPACT_ATOMS: atom_id res chain seq x y z
N MET A 1 -13.19 13.85 -23.15
CA MET A 1 -13.83 12.93 -22.18
C MET A 1 -13.45 13.41 -20.79
N GLU A 2 -14.43 13.75 -19.96
CA GLU A 2 -14.18 14.30 -18.62
C GLU A 2 -13.68 13.18 -17.69
N GLN A 3 -12.41 13.23 -17.31
CA GLN A 3 -11.85 12.30 -16.33
C GLN A 3 -12.28 12.73 -14.93
N LYS A 4 -13.42 12.19 -14.47
CA LYS A 4 -13.85 12.34 -13.08
C LYS A 4 -12.78 11.74 -12.16
N LYS A 5 -12.10 12.59 -11.38
CA LYS A 5 -11.10 12.14 -10.39
C LYS A 5 -11.77 11.17 -9.41
N LYS A 6 -11.13 10.03 -9.15
CA LYS A 6 -11.61 9.06 -8.15
C LYS A 6 -11.61 9.70 -6.77
N LYS A 7 -12.47 9.23 -5.87
CA LYS A 7 -12.52 9.76 -4.49
C LYS A 7 -11.45 9.07 -3.64
N ILE A 8 -10.88 9.78 -2.67
CA ILE A 8 -9.99 9.16 -1.67
C ILE A 8 -10.87 8.46 -0.63
N PRO A 9 -10.69 7.16 -0.37
CA PRO A 9 -11.47 6.46 0.64
C PRO A 9 -11.01 6.89 2.04
N VAL A 10 -11.78 7.76 2.68
CA VAL A 10 -11.58 8.18 4.07
C VAL A 10 -12.66 7.49 4.92
N GLY A 11 -12.27 6.75 5.95
CA GLY A 11 -13.22 6.02 6.82
C GLY A 11 -13.73 4.69 6.25
N LEU A 12 -13.49 4.41 4.97
CA LEU A 12 -13.79 3.12 4.33
C LEU A 12 -12.65 2.13 4.56
N SER A 13 -12.98 0.91 4.95
CA SER A 13 -12.03 -0.18 5.19
C SER A 13 -12.28 -1.42 4.32
N ASN A 14 -13.49 -1.55 3.75
CA ASN A 14 -13.87 -2.68 2.90
C ASN A 14 -13.33 -2.49 1.46
N TYR A 15 -12.53 -3.45 1.01
CA TYR A 15 -11.94 -3.41 -0.33
C TYR A 15 -12.96 -3.60 -1.46
N GLN A 16 -14.00 -4.42 -1.24
CA GLN A 16 -15.03 -4.65 -2.25
C GLN A 16 -15.77 -3.35 -2.56
N GLU A 17 -16.19 -2.63 -1.53
CA GLU A 17 -16.80 -1.29 -1.64
C GLU A 17 -15.87 -0.30 -2.35
N MET A 18 -14.57 -0.33 -2.05
CA MET A 18 -13.60 0.55 -2.72
C MET A 18 -13.53 0.31 -4.24
N LYS A 19 -13.66 -0.96 -4.66
CA LYS A 19 -13.62 -1.35 -6.08
C LYS A 19 -14.92 -1.00 -6.81
N THR A 20 -16.07 -1.29 -6.20
CA THR A 20 -17.39 -1.04 -6.81
C THR A 20 -17.68 0.45 -6.94
N GLU A 21 -17.35 1.25 -5.91
CA GLU A 21 -17.58 2.70 -5.89
C GLU A 21 -16.47 3.53 -6.56
N LYS A 22 -15.49 2.87 -7.21
CA LYS A 22 -14.38 3.50 -7.96
C LYS A 22 -13.55 4.48 -7.11
N TYR A 23 -13.25 4.11 -5.86
CA TYR A 23 -12.29 4.87 -5.04
C TYR A 23 -10.85 4.70 -5.54
N TYR A 24 -9.98 5.60 -5.08
CA TYR A 24 -8.54 5.43 -5.24
C TYR A 24 -8.05 4.24 -4.43
N VAL A 25 -7.54 3.24 -5.14
CA VAL A 25 -6.84 2.08 -4.61
C VAL A 25 -5.47 2.04 -5.26
N VAL A 26 -4.43 1.88 -4.44
CA VAL A 26 -3.05 1.75 -4.91
C VAL A 26 -2.66 0.28 -4.84
N ASP A 27 -2.31 -0.30 -5.98
CA ASP A 27 -1.67 -1.61 -6.03
C ASP A 27 -0.18 -1.46 -5.71
N LYS A 28 0.31 -2.30 -4.80
CA LYS A 28 1.70 -2.28 -4.30
C LYS A 28 2.45 -3.56 -4.66
N SER A 29 1.84 -4.46 -5.41
CA SER A 29 2.38 -5.79 -5.69
C SER A 29 3.74 -5.73 -6.39
N LEU A 30 3.91 -4.78 -7.33
CA LEU A 30 5.20 -4.55 -8.02
C LEU A 30 6.30 -4.09 -7.07
N MET A 31 6.02 -3.11 -6.20
CA MET A 31 6.97 -2.63 -5.21
C MET A 31 7.38 -3.75 -4.22
N ILE A 32 6.41 -4.58 -3.81
CA ILE A 32 6.70 -5.75 -2.95
C ILE A 32 7.59 -6.76 -3.69
N LYS A 33 7.30 -7.04 -4.97
CA LYS A 33 8.12 -7.92 -5.80
C LYS A 33 9.56 -7.42 -5.88
N GLU A 34 9.76 -6.13 -6.16
CA GLU A 34 11.10 -5.53 -6.23
C GLU A 34 11.87 -5.68 -4.90
N PHE A 35 11.19 -5.55 -3.76
CA PHE A 35 11.82 -5.78 -2.46
C PHE A 35 12.20 -7.23 -2.24
N LEU A 36 11.36 -8.19 -2.65
CA LEU A 36 11.68 -9.61 -2.56
C LEU A 36 12.86 -10.00 -3.46
N ASP A 37 12.86 -9.48 -4.70
CA ASP A 37 13.90 -9.75 -5.69
C ASP A 37 15.25 -9.10 -5.31
N SER A 38 15.24 -8.03 -4.50
CA SER A 38 16.46 -7.32 -4.09
C SER A 38 17.43 -8.16 -3.24
N GLY A 39 16.95 -9.21 -2.56
CA GLY A 39 17.76 -10.05 -1.67
C GLY A 39 18.33 -9.32 -0.44
N ALA A 40 17.90 -8.08 -0.17
CA ALA A 40 18.41 -7.29 0.93
C ALA A 40 17.96 -7.86 2.29
N LYS A 41 18.91 -8.02 3.22
CA LYS A 41 18.62 -8.48 4.59
C LYS A 41 17.74 -7.50 5.36
N VAL A 42 17.92 -6.20 5.11
CA VAL A 42 17.14 -5.10 5.69
C VAL A 42 16.93 -4.03 4.62
N THR A 43 15.71 -3.52 4.51
CA THR A 43 15.35 -2.45 3.56
C THR A 43 14.71 -1.29 4.33
N LEU A 44 15.37 -0.12 4.32
CA LEU A 44 14.85 1.11 4.92
C LEU A 44 13.90 1.80 3.94
N ILE A 45 12.64 1.95 4.33
CA ILE A 45 11.66 2.74 3.59
C ILE A 45 11.03 3.78 4.51
N THR A 46 10.68 4.94 3.94
CA THR A 46 9.84 5.89 4.67
C THR A 46 8.48 5.25 4.97
N ARG A 47 7.78 5.70 6.02
CA ARG A 47 6.41 5.26 6.34
C ARG A 47 5.35 6.30 5.88
N PRO A 48 4.95 6.36 4.60
CA PRO A 48 3.92 7.31 4.19
C PRO A 48 2.60 7.10 4.93
N ARG A 49 1.94 8.18 5.33
CA ARG A 49 0.67 8.12 6.06
C ARG A 49 -0.37 7.35 5.24
N ARG A 50 -1.06 6.37 5.86
CA ARG A 50 -2.04 5.45 5.23
C ARG A 50 -1.45 4.45 4.22
N PHE A 51 -0.12 4.31 4.14
CA PHE A 51 0.50 3.34 3.24
C PHE A 51 0.52 1.91 3.78
N HIS A 52 0.48 1.71 5.09
CA HIS A 52 0.70 0.39 5.70
C HIS A 52 -0.40 0.09 6.70
N ARG A 53 -1.56 -0.38 6.21
CA ARG A 53 -2.50 -1.02 7.13
C ARG A 53 -2.13 -2.47 7.43
N ASN A 54 -1.36 -3.22 6.62
CA ASN A 54 -1.01 -4.62 6.97
C ASN A 54 0.29 -5.19 6.34
N SER A 55 1.06 -4.48 5.49
CA SER A 55 2.19 -5.13 4.79
C SER A 55 3.38 -5.47 5.70
N VAL A 56 3.61 -4.67 6.74
CA VAL A 56 4.77 -4.84 7.63
C VAL A 56 4.60 -6.07 8.53
N ASP A 57 3.38 -6.31 9.03
CA ASP A 57 3.08 -7.43 9.92
C ASP A 57 2.94 -8.75 9.16
N THR A 58 2.51 -8.70 7.88
CA THR A 58 2.33 -9.91 7.04
C THR A 58 3.64 -10.43 6.46
N PHE A 59 4.62 -9.58 6.16
CA PHE A 59 5.85 -9.98 5.48
C PHE A 59 7.09 -10.05 6.39
N GLY A 60 6.95 -9.88 7.71
CA GLY A 60 8.07 -9.99 8.65
C GLY A 60 9.18 -8.95 8.45
N ILE A 61 8.93 -7.90 7.66
CA ILE A 61 9.87 -6.82 7.40
C ILE A 61 9.93 -5.97 8.67
N ARG A 62 10.90 -6.25 9.54
CA ARG A 62 11.18 -5.41 10.71
C ARG A 62 11.55 -4.02 10.22
N GLN A 63 10.73 -3.03 10.55
CA GLN A 63 11.14 -1.65 10.39
C GLN A 63 12.03 -1.26 11.57
N GLU A 64 13.33 -1.24 11.35
CA GLU A 64 14.23 -0.47 12.19
C GLU A 64 14.16 0.98 11.71
N ALA A 65 13.41 1.79 12.45
CA ALA A 65 13.48 3.24 12.38
C ALA A 65 13.47 3.75 13.83
N ARG A 66 14.69 3.95 14.35
CA ARG A 66 15.10 4.26 15.74
C ARG A 66 15.21 3.08 16.69
#